data_AF-A0A927R5K4-F1
#
_entry.id   AF-A0A927R5K4-F1
#
_cell.length_a   1.000
_cell.length_b   1.000
_cell.length_c   1.000
_cell.angle_alpha   90.00
_cell.angle_beta   90.00
_cell.angle_gamma   90.00
#
_symmetry.space_group_name_H-M   'P 1'
#
loop_
_entity.id
_entity.type
_entity.pdbx_description
1 polymer ?
#
loop_
_entity_poly.entity_id
_entity_poly.type
_entity_poly.pdbx_seq_one_letter_code
_entity_poly.pdbx_strand_id
1 'polypeptide(L)'
;MSEATAATRPQEPDSQALTAEELIAYRDAENRFRATKAARALTGEPDPGAAIDWQGIALPARNLPVRVYRPAPTGDDEAAPRTDLPLVVHVHGGSFVGTAVQCDWTNSHLAARLPALVVSVEHRLLAPDSPLANAADDGWDVLDHLLRHAAQWGVDPARTAVFGESFGALVSALTAIRAREAGLELKAQVLVNPAVDVTETMFDYASVAEYAYSPTRALPQLRLFQRLAVPPGTDAGAFSPLYADNLSGLAPALVVVPTQDAVADHGRRYTERLRAAGTPVRLSEYPGAKHAFLAMPGVEPQARGRPCGGPRIPPHGACQVTALAR
;
A
#
# COMPACT_ATOMS: atom_id res chain seq x y z
N MET A 1 -15.76 10.26 34.72
CA MET A 1 -14.53 9.65 34.18
C MET A 1 -14.99 8.40 33.42
N SER A 2 -15.17 8.53 32.11
CA SER A 2 -15.65 7.43 31.27
C SER A 2 -14.52 6.42 31.11
N GLU A 3 -14.79 5.16 31.44
CA GLU A 3 -13.93 4.02 31.14
C GLU A 3 -13.69 3.97 29.63
N ALA A 4 -12.58 4.54 29.19
CA ALA A 4 -11.99 4.19 27.91
C ALA A 4 -11.56 2.73 28.04
N THR A 5 -12.46 1.81 27.71
CA THR A 5 -12.10 0.42 27.43
C THR A 5 -10.98 0.48 26.40
N ALA A 6 -9.76 0.16 26.84
CA ALA A 6 -8.64 0.03 25.93
C ALA A 6 -9.07 -1.00 24.89
N ALA A 7 -9.28 -0.56 23.64
CA ALA A 7 -9.73 -1.47 22.60
C ALA A 7 -8.69 -2.60 22.50
N THR A 8 -9.08 -3.80 22.89
CA THR A 8 -8.27 -4.99 22.75
C THR A 8 -8.31 -5.43 21.29
N ARG A 9 -7.22 -5.99 20.80
CA ARG A 9 -7.20 -6.54 19.44
C ARG A 9 -8.20 -7.69 19.36
N PRO A 10 -9.15 -7.69 18.40
CA PRO A 10 -10.08 -8.79 18.25
C PRO A 10 -9.35 -10.08 17.89
N GLN A 11 -9.89 -11.22 18.33
CA GLN A 11 -9.41 -12.51 17.85
C GLN A 11 -9.72 -12.67 16.37
N GLU A 12 -8.76 -13.19 15.62
CA GLU A 12 -8.96 -13.46 14.20
C GLU A 12 -10.00 -14.58 14.02
N PRO A 13 -11.06 -14.35 13.22
CA PRO A 13 -12.09 -15.35 12.99
C PRO A 13 -11.65 -16.38 11.93
N ASP A 14 -12.36 -17.50 11.85
CA ASP A 14 -12.11 -18.49 10.81
C ASP A 14 -12.53 -17.97 9.43
N SER A 15 -11.54 -17.55 8.64
CA SER A 15 -11.72 -17.05 7.27
C SER A 15 -12.46 -17.99 6.32
N GLN A 16 -12.53 -19.30 6.61
CA GLN A 16 -13.24 -20.28 5.76
C GLN A 16 -14.75 -20.28 6.00
N ALA A 17 -15.19 -19.97 7.23
CA ALA A 17 -16.58 -20.02 7.66
C ALA A 17 -17.23 -18.64 7.86
N LEU A 18 -16.47 -17.56 7.67
CA LEU A 18 -16.88 -16.19 7.94
C LEU A 18 -18.05 -15.71 7.05
N THR A 19 -19.11 -15.22 7.69
CA THR A 19 -20.20 -14.50 7.02
C THR A 19 -19.81 -13.06 6.69
N ALA A 20 -20.59 -12.40 5.83
CA ALA A 20 -20.38 -10.99 5.49
C ALA A 20 -20.48 -10.08 6.75
N GLU A 21 -21.45 -10.33 7.61
CA GLU A 21 -21.67 -9.55 8.84
C GLU A 21 -20.51 -9.71 9.82
N GLU A 22 -20.02 -10.95 10.02
CA GLU A 22 -18.86 -11.22 10.88
C GLU A 22 -17.59 -10.58 10.32
N LEU A 23 -17.41 -10.56 9.00
CA LEU A 23 -16.29 -9.86 8.35
C LEU A 23 -16.30 -8.37 8.65
N ILE A 24 -17.46 -7.73 8.49
CA ILE A 24 -17.64 -6.31 8.74
C ILE A 24 -17.37 -6.01 10.23
N ALA A 25 -17.94 -6.80 11.13
CA ALA A 25 -17.74 -6.63 12.57
C ALA A 25 -16.27 -6.81 12.98
N TYR A 26 -15.58 -7.84 12.46
CA TYR A 26 -14.16 -8.08 12.72
C TYR A 26 -13.30 -6.93 12.19
N ARG A 27 -13.52 -6.51 10.95
CA ARG A 27 -12.84 -5.37 10.33
C ARG A 27 -12.96 -4.13 11.20
N ASP A 28 -14.18 -3.77 11.61
CA ASP A 28 -14.42 -2.55 12.35
C ASP A 28 -13.74 -2.59 13.73
N ALA A 29 -13.73 -3.76 14.38
CA ALA A 29 -13.02 -3.97 15.64
C ALA A 29 -11.50 -3.86 15.47
N GLU A 30 -10.93 -4.48 14.44
CA GLU A 30 -9.49 -4.46 14.17
C GLU A 30 -9.02 -3.05 13.78
N ASN A 31 -9.80 -2.32 12.96
CA ASN A 31 -9.50 -0.94 12.60
C ASN A 31 -9.60 0.02 13.81
N ARG A 32 -10.56 -0.19 14.72
CA ARG A 32 -10.60 0.54 16.00
C ARG A 32 -9.35 0.28 16.83
N PHE A 33 -8.89 -0.98 16.91
CA PHE A 33 -7.65 -1.31 17.60
C PHE A 33 -6.44 -0.61 16.97
N ARG A 34 -6.30 -0.65 15.64
CA ARG A 34 -5.20 -0.01 14.89
C ARG A 34 -5.13 1.50 15.06
N ALA A 35 -6.26 2.15 15.33
CA ALA A 35 -6.31 3.59 15.63
C ALA A 35 -5.84 3.95 17.06
N THR A 36 -5.62 2.98 17.95
CA THR A 36 -5.19 3.24 19.32
C THR A 36 -3.68 3.54 19.42
N LYS A 37 -3.27 4.22 20.50
CA LYS A 37 -1.86 4.36 20.86
C LYS A 37 -1.19 3.02 21.17
N ALA A 38 -1.94 2.04 21.69
CA ALA A 38 -1.41 0.72 22.01
C ALA A 38 -0.94 -0.02 20.74
N ALA A 39 -1.66 0.13 19.63
CA ALA A 39 -1.27 -0.46 18.35
C ALA A 39 0.08 0.08 17.82
N ARG A 40 0.50 1.29 18.21
CA ARG A 40 1.78 1.89 17.81
C ARG A 40 3.01 1.14 18.33
N ALA A 41 2.85 0.35 19.39
CA ALA A 41 3.90 -0.59 19.79
C ALA A 41 4.25 -1.58 18.66
N LEU A 42 3.30 -1.87 17.77
CA LEU A 42 3.45 -2.72 16.59
C LEU A 42 3.69 -1.88 15.32
N THR A 43 2.83 -0.89 15.07
CA THR A 43 2.81 -0.12 13.81
C THR A 43 3.79 1.05 13.78
N GLY A 44 4.45 1.35 14.91
CA GLY A 44 5.42 2.44 15.04
C GLY A 44 4.78 3.80 15.36
N GLU A 45 5.63 4.72 15.83
CA GLU A 45 5.23 6.11 16.08
C GLU A 45 5.39 6.97 14.82
N PRO A 46 4.39 7.79 14.45
CA PRO A 46 4.54 8.68 13.32
C PRO A 46 5.71 9.66 13.49
N ASP A 47 6.31 10.05 12.37
CA ASP A 47 7.40 11.02 12.31
C ASP A 47 6.86 12.42 12.63
N PRO A 48 7.39 13.13 13.65
CA PRO A 48 6.93 14.47 14.01
C PRO A 48 7.21 15.51 12.91
N GLY A 49 8.07 15.20 11.94
CA GLY A 49 8.34 16.02 10.75
C GLY A 49 7.23 15.97 9.69
N ALA A 50 6.09 15.33 9.96
CA ALA A 50 4.92 15.37 9.10
C ALA A 50 3.63 15.64 9.90
N ALA A 51 2.83 16.60 9.42
CA ALA A 51 1.46 16.80 9.85
C ALA A 51 0.56 15.73 9.21
N ILE A 52 -0.39 15.18 9.98
CA ILE A 52 -1.24 14.06 9.55
C ILE A 52 -2.71 14.42 9.79
N ASP A 53 -3.48 14.48 8.72
CA ASP A 53 -4.90 14.89 8.76
C ASP A 53 -5.78 13.98 7.91
N TRP A 54 -7.06 13.94 8.24
CA TRP A 54 -8.09 13.37 7.37
C TRP A 54 -8.66 14.46 6.46
N GLN A 55 -8.85 14.13 5.19
CA GLN A 55 -9.58 14.97 4.23
C GLN A 55 -10.56 14.12 3.43
N GLY A 56 -11.58 14.76 2.87
CA GLY A 56 -12.53 14.12 1.95
C GLY A 56 -12.29 14.57 0.52
N ILE A 57 -12.21 13.62 -0.41
CA ILE A 57 -12.21 13.89 -1.85
C ILE A 57 -13.63 13.67 -2.36
N ALA A 58 -14.25 14.75 -2.84
CA ALA A 58 -15.54 14.70 -3.50
C ALA A 58 -15.40 14.13 -4.92
N LEU A 59 -15.89 12.91 -5.13
CA LEU A 59 -16.02 12.26 -6.44
C LEU A 59 -17.50 12.30 -6.88
N PRO A 60 -17.81 12.16 -8.18
CA PRO A 60 -19.18 12.35 -8.69
C PRO A 60 -20.29 11.57 -7.98
N ALA A 61 -19.99 10.37 -7.45
CA ALA A 61 -20.97 9.49 -6.80
C ALA A 61 -20.66 9.19 -5.33
N ARG A 62 -19.53 9.64 -4.79
CA ARG A 62 -19.07 9.30 -3.43
C ARG A 62 -18.09 10.34 -2.90
N ASN A 63 -18.04 10.50 -1.58
CA ASN A 63 -16.93 11.18 -0.92
C ASN A 63 -15.97 10.12 -0.39
N LEU A 64 -14.71 10.20 -0.80
CA LEU A 64 -13.69 9.22 -0.43
C LEU A 64 -12.75 9.83 0.62
N PRO A 65 -12.66 9.27 1.84
CA PRO A 65 -11.70 9.73 2.83
C PRO A 65 -10.28 9.46 2.36
N VAL A 66 -9.38 10.40 2.63
CA VAL A 66 -7.94 10.24 2.42
C VAL A 66 -7.20 10.72 3.65
N ARG A 67 -6.11 10.02 3.97
CA ARG A 67 -5.20 10.39 5.05
C ARG A 67 -4.00 11.09 4.46
N VAL A 68 -3.83 12.35 4.82
CA VAL A 68 -2.88 13.28 4.20
C VAL A 68 -1.71 13.49 5.14
N TYR A 69 -0.50 13.31 4.62
CA TYR A 69 0.75 13.53 5.33
C TYR A 69 1.51 14.64 4.62
N ARG A 70 1.67 15.78 5.29
CA ARG A 70 2.35 16.95 4.74
C ARG A 70 3.64 17.19 5.54
N PRO A 71 4.80 17.41 4.89
CA PRO A 71 6.03 17.72 5.61
C PRO A 71 5.82 18.99 6.43
N ALA A 72 6.17 18.92 7.72
CA ALA A 72 6.09 20.05 8.62
C ALA A 72 7.03 21.17 8.14
N PRO A 73 6.70 22.45 8.38
CA PRO A 73 7.63 23.55 8.19
C PRO A 73 8.91 23.31 9.00
N THR A 74 10.08 23.61 8.43
CA THR A 74 11.37 23.50 9.12
C THR A 74 11.98 24.89 9.30
N GLY A 75 12.20 25.33 10.53
CA GLY A 75 12.86 26.62 10.83
C GLY A 75 11.93 27.83 10.71
N ASP A 76 12.52 29.01 10.41
CA ASP A 76 11.83 30.31 10.31
C ASP A 76 10.88 30.44 9.10
N ASP A 77 10.73 29.37 8.29
CA ASP A 77 9.79 29.26 7.15
C ASP A 77 8.32 29.05 7.61
N GLU A 78 7.88 29.76 8.65
CA GLU A 78 6.49 29.69 9.15
C GLU A 78 5.47 30.39 8.22
N ALA A 79 5.92 31.13 7.20
CA ALA A 79 5.07 32.14 6.57
C ALA A 79 4.40 31.75 5.24
N ALA A 80 4.79 30.65 4.57
CA ALA A 80 4.18 30.27 3.29
C ALA A 80 3.90 28.75 3.17
N PRO A 81 2.71 28.35 2.68
CA PRO A 81 2.45 26.95 2.37
C PRO A 81 3.46 26.48 1.30
N ARG A 82 4.12 25.34 1.53
CA ARG A 82 4.98 24.74 0.52
C ARG A 82 4.16 24.37 -0.71
N THR A 83 4.47 25.00 -1.84
CA THR A 83 3.93 24.67 -3.16
C THR A 83 4.85 23.70 -3.89
N ASP A 84 4.36 23.11 -4.98
CA ASP A 84 5.15 22.27 -5.91
C ASP A 84 5.84 21.07 -5.26
N LEU A 85 5.21 20.50 -4.23
CA LEU A 85 5.67 19.28 -3.57
C LEU A 85 5.57 18.08 -4.54
N PRO A 86 6.50 17.11 -4.47
CA PRO A 86 6.22 15.78 -5.03
C PRO A 86 4.93 15.22 -4.42
N LEU A 87 4.18 14.49 -5.24
CA LEU A 87 3.00 13.77 -4.80
C LEU A 87 3.31 12.27 -4.70
N VAL A 88 2.96 11.65 -3.58
CA VAL A 88 2.91 10.20 -3.46
C VAL A 88 1.48 9.79 -3.14
N VAL A 89 0.83 9.08 -4.07
CA VAL A 89 -0.47 8.46 -3.80
C VAL A 89 -0.20 7.07 -3.20
N HIS A 90 -0.55 6.92 -1.93
CA HIS A 90 -0.40 5.69 -1.19
C HIS A 90 -1.70 4.89 -1.16
N VAL A 91 -1.65 3.57 -1.32
CA VAL A 91 -2.79 2.68 -1.08
C VAL A 91 -2.40 1.64 -0.03
N HIS A 92 -3.16 1.57 1.06
CA HIS A 92 -2.85 0.68 2.17
C HIS A 92 -3.17 -0.79 1.83
N GLY A 93 -2.46 -1.70 2.48
CA GLY A 93 -2.77 -3.14 2.44
C GLY A 93 -3.97 -3.52 3.31
N GLY A 94 -4.21 -4.83 3.44
CA GLY A 94 -5.21 -5.37 4.37
C GLY A 94 -6.48 -5.89 3.70
N SER A 95 -6.65 -5.68 2.38
CA SER A 95 -7.71 -6.27 1.53
C SER A 95 -9.14 -6.06 2.06
N PHE A 96 -9.58 -6.91 2.97
CA PHE A 96 -10.90 -6.89 3.61
C PHE A 96 -10.87 -6.28 5.03
N VAL A 97 -9.70 -6.13 5.64
CA VAL A 97 -9.45 -5.56 6.97
C VAL A 97 -8.19 -4.67 6.92
N GLY A 98 -8.38 -3.40 6.61
CA GLY A 98 -7.30 -2.40 6.48
C GLY A 98 -7.80 -0.99 6.73
N THR A 99 -6.88 -0.07 7.03
CA THR A 99 -7.16 1.37 7.14
C THR A 99 -5.86 2.15 6.95
N ALA A 100 -5.92 3.35 6.37
CA ALA A 100 -4.78 4.23 6.16
C ALA A 100 -4.02 4.55 7.45
N VAL A 101 -4.71 4.56 8.60
CA VAL A 101 -4.09 4.80 9.93
C VAL A 101 -2.98 3.80 10.25
N GLN A 102 -3.10 2.56 9.77
CA GLN A 102 -2.09 1.52 10.04
C GLN A 102 -0.74 1.83 9.41
N CYS A 103 -0.72 2.70 8.38
CA CYS A 103 0.46 3.07 7.62
C CYS A 103 1.02 4.44 8.06
N ASP A 104 0.56 4.98 9.20
CA ASP A 104 0.98 6.31 9.66
C ASP A 104 2.48 6.43 9.81
N TRP A 105 3.13 5.43 10.40
CA TRP A 105 4.57 5.40 10.54
C TRP A 105 5.27 5.50 9.17
N THR A 106 4.93 4.62 8.23
CA THR A 106 5.58 4.58 6.91
C THR A 106 5.37 5.89 6.15
N ASN A 107 4.14 6.37 6.09
CA ASN A 107 3.77 7.52 5.27
C ASN A 107 4.25 8.84 5.87
N SER A 108 4.23 9.01 7.19
CA SER A 108 4.79 10.20 7.84
C SER A 108 6.31 10.28 7.65
N HIS A 109 7.01 9.15 7.77
CA HIS A 109 8.47 9.11 7.55
C HIS A 109 8.82 9.37 6.08
N LEU A 110 7.98 8.88 5.16
CA LEU A 110 8.15 9.17 3.74
C LEU A 110 7.93 10.67 3.45
N ALA A 111 6.84 11.25 3.96
CA ALA A 111 6.52 12.67 3.80
C ALA A 111 7.64 13.57 4.34
N ALA A 112 8.20 13.24 5.52
CA ALA A 112 9.28 14.00 6.14
C ALA A 112 10.63 13.86 5.40
N ARG A 113 10.99 12.66 4.93
CA ARG A 113 12.32 12.38 4.32
C ARG A 113 12.43 12.72 2.84
N LEU A 114 11.33 12.63 2.10
CA LEU A 114 11.24 12.98 0.67
C LEU A 114 10.83 14.45 0.43
N PRO A 115 10.66 15.22 1.51
CA PRO A 115 9.69 16.32 1.60
C PRO A 115 8.57 16.32 0.54
N ALA A 116 7.65 15.34 0.62
CA ALA A 116 6.56 15.13 -0.33
C ALA A 116 5.19 15.15 0.35
N LEU A 117 4.15 15.55 -0.39
CA LEU A 117 2.78 15.30 0.02
C LEU A 117 2.47 13.82 -0.20
N VAL A 118 2.18 13.07 0.87
CA VAL A 118 1.69 11.70 0.76
C VAL A 118 0.19 11.70 1.01
N VAL A 119 -0.60 11.13 0.09
CA VAL A 119 -2.04 10.99 0.23
C VAL A 119 -2.38 9.51 0.22
N SER A 120 -2.76 8.97 1.39
CA SER A 120 -3.17 7.58 1.55
C SER A 120 -4.67 7.42 1.32
N VAL A 121 -5.03 6.56 0.37
CA VAL A 121 -6.41 6.26 -0.01
C VAL A 121 -7.06 5.37 1.05
N GLU A 122 -8.18 5.80 1.66
CA GLU A 122 -9.06 4.93 2.45
C GLU A 122 -10.04 4.24 1.50
N HIS A 123 -9.52 3.28 0.73
CA HIS A 123 -10.26 2.63 -0.33
C HIS A 123 -11.37 1.74 0.25
N ARG A 124 -12.40 1.48 -0.56
CA ARG A 124 -13.41 0.47 -0.23
C ARG A 124 -12.73 -0.87 -0.04
N LEU A 125 -13.01 -1.51 1.09
CA LEU A 125 -12.45 -2.80 1.45
C LEU A 125 -13.22 -3.92 0.76
N LEU A 126 -12.54 -5.05 0.56
CA LEU A 126 -13.14 -6.22 -0.04
C LEU A 126 -14.28 -6.76 0.83
N ALA A 127 -15.43 -6.96 0.20
CA ALA A 127 -16.64 -7.56 0.76
C ALA A 127 -17.44 -8.20 -0.38
N PRO A 128 -18.45 -9.05 -0.10
CA PRO A 128 -19.24 -9.69 -1.16
C PRO A 128 -19.88 -8.71 -2.17
N ASP A 129 -20.22 -7.50 -1.73
CA ASP A 129 -20.78 -6.39 -2.51
C ASP A 129 -19.74 -5.33 -2.92
N SER A 130 -18.48 -5.52 -2.53
CA SER A 130 -17.39 -4.60 -2.82
C SER A 130 -16.15 -5.34 -3.32
N PRO A 131 -16.10 -5.68 -4.63
CA PRO A 131 -14.99 -6.43 -5.23
C PRO A 131 -13.75 -5.57 -5.45
N LEU A 132 -12.66 -6.18 -5.94
CA LEU A 132 -11.40 -5.48 -6.24
C LEU A 132 -11.57 -4.30 -7.20
N ALA A 133 -12.51 -4.39 -8.16
CA ALA A 133 -12.83 -3.28 -9.06
C ALA A 133 -13.11 -1.96 -8.32
N ASN A 134 -13.83 -2.02 -7.19
CA ASN A 134 -14.14 -0.85 -6.37
C ASN A 134 -12.88 -0.20 -5.79
N ALA A 135 -11.96 -1.01 -5.25
CA ALA A 135 -10.71 -0.51 -4.70
C ALA A 135 -9.76 0.01 -5.78
N ALA A 136 -9.73 -0.65 -6.95
CA ALA A 136 -8.98 -0.20 -8.13
C ALA A 136 -9.47 1.17 -8.63
N ASP A 137 -10.79 1.37 -8.68
CA ASP A 137 -11.39 2.65 -9.03
C ASP A 137 -11.11 3.72 -7.97
N ASP A 138 -11.15 3.39 -6.68
CA ASP A 138 -10.78 4.33 -5.62
C ASP A 138 -9.33 4.80 -5.74
N GLY A 139 -8.38 3.89 -5.98
CA GLY A 139 -6.98 4.23 -6.18
C GLY A 139 -6.74 5.12 -7.40
N TRP A 140 -7.43 4.83 -8.51
CA TRP A 140 -7.37 5.63 -9.73
C TRP A 140 -8.01 7.02 -9.55
N ASP A 141 -9.24 7.06 -9.02
CA ASP A 141 -10.02 8.29 -8.89
C ASP A 141 -9.33 9.28 -7.94
N VAL A 142 -8.62 8.82 -6.90
CA VAL A 142 -7.81 9.71 -6.05
C VAL A 142 -6.63 10.29 -6.81
N LEU A 143 -5.84 9.46 -7.51
CA LEU A 143 -4.70 9.94 -8.28
C LEU A 143 -5.15 11.00 -9.28
N ASP A 144 -6.16 10.68 -10.08
CA ASP A 144 -6.66 11.56 -11.11
C ASP A 144 -7.29 12.84 -10.51
N HIS A 145 -8.04 12.76 -9.40
CA HIS A 145 -8.55 13.94 -8.71
C HIS A 145 -7.42 14.87 -8.24
N LEU A 146 -6.39 14.32 -7.60
CA LEU A 146 -5.26 15.10 -7.07
C LEU A 146 -4.51 15.80 -8.21
N LEU A 147 -4.31 15.13 -9.35
CA LEU A 147 -3.62 15.72 -10.50
C LEU A 147 -4.43 16.82 -11.17
N ARG A 148 -5.76 16.66 -11.32
CA ARG A 148 -6.64 17.71 -11.84
C ARG A 148 -6.71 18.95 -10.94
N HIS A 149 -6.50 18.76 -9.64
CA HIS A 149 -6.57 19.84 -8.63
C HIS A 149 -5.20 20.14 -8.00
N ALA A 150 -4.11 19.84 -8.71
CA ALA A 150 -2.76 19.84 -8.13
C ALA A 150 -2.36 21.15 -7.44
N ALA A 151 -2.75 22.30 -8.00
CA ALA A 151 -2.53 23.61 -7.40
C ALA A 151 -3.20 23.76 -6.02
N GLN A 152 -4.41 23.22 -5.84
CA GLN A 152 -5.13 23.24 -4.56
C GLN A 152 -4.45 22.36 -3.51
N TRP A 153 -3.83 21.26 -3.96
CA TRP A 153 -3.08 20.34 -3.10
C TRP A 153 -1.63 20.78 -2.84
N GLY A 154 -1.14 21.79 -3.58
CA GLY A 154 0.22 22.31 -3.51
C GLY A 154 1.26 21.32 -4.04
N VAL A 155 0.91 20.54 -5.07
CA VAL A 155 1.77 19.51 -5.65
C VAL A 155 2.12 19.80 -7.11
N ASP A 156 3.27 19.30 -7.53
CA ASP A 156 3.69 19.28 -8.93
C ASP A 156 3.25 17.94 -9.58
N PRO A 157 2.31 17.96 -10.54
CA PRO A 157 1.87 16.76 -11.26
C PRO A 157 3.02 15.96 -11.89
N ALA A 158 4.05 16.66 -12.37
CA ALA A 158 5.20 16.03 -13.01
C ALA A 158 6.10 15.28 -12.02
N ARG A 159 5.85 15.38 -10.70
CA ARG A 159 6.63 14.72 -9.63
C ARG A 159 5.76 13.76 -8.84
N THR A 160 4.93 12.99 -9.55
CA THR A 160 3.97 12.06 -8.95
C THR A 160 4.46 10.62 -8.95
N ALA A 161 4.30 9.92 -7.83
CA ALA A 161 4.54 8.50 -7.70
C ALA A 161 3.34 7.79 -7.07
N VAL A 162 3.22 6.49 -7.31
CA VAL A 162 2.27 5.62 -6.60
C VAL A 162 3.03 4.66 -5.69
N PHE A 163 2.46 4.37 -4.53
CA PHE A 163 3.05 3.52 -3.52
C PHE A 163 1.97 2.65 -2.87
N GLY A 164 2.23 1.35 -2.69
CA GLY A 164 1.34 0.53 -1.89
C GLY A 164 2.00 -0.72 -1.34
N GLU A 165 1.28 -1.35 -0.41
CA GLU A 165 1.73 -2.54 0.32
C GLU A 165 0.68 -3.66 0.18
N SER A 166 1.10 -4.90 -0.10
CA SER A 166 0.20 -6.05 -0.23
C SER A 166 -0.91 -5.81 -1.28
N PHE A 167 -2.17 -5.86 -0.86
CA PHE A 167 -3.35 -5.47 -1.63
C PHE A 167 -3.26 -4.05 -2.19
N GLY A 168 -2.75 -3.10 -1.42
CA GLY A 168 -2.57 -1.73 -1.87
C GLY A 168 -1.50 -1.62 -2.96
N ALA A 169 -0.51 -2.52 -2.98
CA ALA A 169 0.46 -2.60 -4.06
C ALA A 169 -0.16 -3.17 -5.34
N LEU A 170 -1.08 -4.13 -5.22
CA LEU A 170 -1.90 -4.59 -6.36
C LEU A 170 -2.70 -3.42 -6.96
N VAL A 171 -3.41 -2.65 -6.13
CA VAL A 171 -4.15 -1.46 -6.57
C VAL A 171 -3.20 -0.43 -7.19
N SER A 172 -2.05 -0.17 -6.58
CA SER A 172 -1.06 0.79 -7.10
C SER A 172 -0.49 0.38 -8.46
N ALA A 173 -0.27 -0.93 -8.69
CA ALA A 173 0.16 -1.44 -10.00
C ALA A 173 -0.94 -1.26 -11.07
N LEU A 174 -2.21 -1.51 -10.73
CA LEU A 174 -3.34 -1.24 -11.62
C LEU A 174 -3.46 0.27 -11.92
N THR A 175 -3.29 1.12 -10.91
CA THR A 175 -3.28 2.58 -11.07
C THR A 175 -2.14 3.03 -11.99
N ALA A 176 -0.94 2.44 -11.88
CA ALA A 176 0.18 2.77 -12.77
C ALA A 176 -0.09 2.39 -14.24
N ILE A 177 -0.76 1.25 -14.47
CA ILE A 177 -1.21 0.83 -15.80
C ILE A 177 -2.21 1.83 -16.38
N ARG A 178 -3.26 2.16 -15.61
CA ARG A 178 -4.29 3.15 -16.00
C ARG A 178 -3.69 4.53 -16.25
N ALA A 179 -2.72 4.96 -15.45
CA ALA A 179 -2.03 6.24 -15.64
C ALA A 179 -1.34 6.31 -17.00
N ARG A 180 -0.59 5.27 -17.38
CA ARG A 180 0.06 5.17 -18.69
C ARG A 180 -0.97 5.17 -19.83
N GLU A 181 -2.08 4.47 -19.68
CA GLU A 181 -3.17 4.44 -20.68
C GLU A 181 -3.85 5.81 -20.85
N ALA A 182 -3.96 6.58 -19.78
CA ALA A 182 -4.46 7.95 -19.79
C ALA A 182 -3.42 9.00 -20.24
N GLY A 183 -2.19 8.58 -20.59
CA GLY A 183 -1.10 9.48 -20.98
C GLY A 183 -0.47 10.25 -19.82
N LEU A 184 -0.66 9.79 -18.58
CA LEU A 184 -0.04 10.37 -17.38
C LEU A 184 1.30 9.69 -17.09
N GLU A 185 2.36 10.50 -16.98
CA GLU A 185 3.70 10.02 -16.64
C GLU A 185 3.94 10.06 -15.14
N LEU A 186 3.95 8.88 -14.50
CA LEU A 186 4.38 8.75 -13.11
C LEU A 186 5.91 8.61 -13.04
N LYS A 187 6.53 9.21 -12.03
CA LYS A 187 7.98 9.11 -11.78
C LYS A 187 8.39 7.77 -11.18
N ALA A 188 7.51 7.16 -10.39
CA ALA A 188 7.77 5.85 -9.82
C ALA A 188 6.48 5.09 -9.48
N GLN A 189 6.58 3.76 -9.50
CA GLN A 189 5.65 2.86 -8.81
C GLN A 189 6.44 2.06 -7.74
N VAL A 190 6.03 2.16 -6.48
CA VAL A 190 6.66 1.46 -5.36
C VAL A 190 5.70 0.40 -4.85
N LEU A 191 6.08 -0.87 -5.03
CA LEU A 191 5.22 -2.02 -4.80
C LEU A 191 5.86 -2.90 -3.72
N VAL A 192 5.32 -2.86 -2.51
CA VAL A 192 5.81 -3.66 -1.39
C VAL A 192 4.95 -4.90 -1.27
N ASN A 193 5.60 -6.07 -1.22
CA ASN A 193 5.01 -7.40 -1.10
C ASN A 193 3.75 -7.60 -1.97
N PRO A 194 3.81 -7.34 -3.29
CA PRO A 194 2.61 -7.10 -4.06
C PRO A 194 1.89 -8.39 -4.47
N ALA A 195 0.57 -8.44 -4.25
CA ALA A 195 -0.28 -9.57 -4.63
C ALA A 195 -0.85 -9.41 -6.07
N VAL A 196 0.02 -9.46 -7.09
CA VAL A 196 -0.30 -9.07 -8.49
C VAL A 196 -1.03 -10.13 -9.35
N ASP A 197 -1.46 -11.23 -8.74
CA ASP A 197 -2.19 -12.32 -9.41
C ASP A 197 -3.35 -12.70 -8.49
N VAL A 198 -4.57 -12.56 -9.02
CA VAL A 198 -5.83 -12.91 -8.35
C VAL A 198 -6.60 -13.97 -9.11
N THR A 199 -5.96 -14.61 -10.10
CA THR A 199 -6.52 -15.76 -10.81
C THR A 199 -6.40 -17.03 -9.96
N GLU A 200 -6.89 -18.16 -10.47
CA GLU A 200 -6.71 -19.46 -9.80
C GLU A 200 -5.24 -19.86 -9.65
N THR A 201 -4.34 -19.37 -10.53
CA THR A 201 -2.90 -19.69 -10.45
C THR A 201 -2.21 -19.01 -9.27
N MET A 202 -2.89 -18.09 -8.58
CA MET A 202 -2.41 -17.49 -7.33
C MET A 202 -1.92 -18.54 -6.33
N PHE A 203 -2.52 -19.74 -6.32
CA PHE A 203 -2.18 -20.79 -5.35
C PHE A 203 -1.07 -21.74 -5.81
N ASP A 204 -0.59 -21.61 -7.05
CA ASP A 204 0.39 -22.53 -7.64
C ASP A 204 1.85 -22.12 -7.36
N TYR A 205 2.09 -20.92 -6.81
CA TYR A 205 3.43 -20.45 -6.49
C TYR A 205 4.06 -21.22 -5.32
N ALA A 206 5.36 -21.51 -5.43
CA ALA A 206 6.10 -22.23 -4.40
C ALA A 206 6.07 -21.50 -3.05
N SER A 207 6.18 -20.17 -3.06
CA SER A 207 6.08 -19.37 -1.84
C SER A 207 4.73 -19.52 -1.12
N VAL A 208 3.63 -19.70 -1.86
CA VAL A 208 2.30 -19.90 -1.26
C VAL A 208 2.24 -21.24 -0.51
N ALA A 209 2.80 -22.30 -1.11
CA ALA A 209 2.88 -23.61 -0.46
C ALA A 209 3.82 -23.58 0.77
N GLU A 210 4.99 -22.95 0.64
CA GLU A 210 6.00 -22.86 1.71
C GLU A 210 5.50 -22.09 2.93
N TYR A 211 4.78 -20.98 2.70
CA TYR A 211 4.31 -20.08 3.77
C TYR A 211 2.81 -20.18 4.05
N ALA A 212 2.17 -21.31 3.69
CA ALA A 212 0.74 -21.54 3.84
C ALA A 212 0.20 -21.35 5.28
N TYR A 213 1.06 -21.53 6.29
CA TYR A 213 0.74 -21.39 7.71
C TYR A 213 1.42 -20.18 8.38
N SER A 214 1.89 -19.20 7.60
CA SER A 214 2.51 -17.98 8.14
C SER A 214 1.51 -17.20 9.00
N PRO A 215 1.91 -16.73 10.20
CA PRO A 215 1.01 -15.99 11.09
C PRO A 215 0.64 -14.58 10.58
N THR A 216 1.26 -14.12 9.50
CA THR A 216 1.01 -12.79 8.93
C THR A 216 0.16 -12.81 7.66
N ARG A 217 0.18 -13.94 6.94
CA ARG A 217 -0.60 -14.16 5.73
C ARG A 217 -0.71 -15.64 5.44
N ALA A 218 -1.74 -16.28 5.96
CA ALA A 218 -1.97 -17.71 5.78
C ALA A 218 -2.81 -18.00 4.53
N LEU A 219 -2.73 -19.24 4.03
CA LEU A 219 -3.48 -19.69 2.85
C LEU A 219 -5.01 -19.49 2.96
N PRO A 220 -5.68 -19.74 4.10
CA PRO A 220 -7.10 -19.45 4.26
C PRO A 220 -7.45 -17.97 4.01
N GLN A 221 -6.60 -17.04 4.48
CA GLN A 221 -6.79 -15.61 4.24
C GLN A 221 -6.58 -15.24 2.76
N LEU A 222 -5.63 -15.88 2.07
CA LEU A 222 -5.42 -15.68 0.62
C LEU A 222 -6.61 -16.18 -0.20
N ARG A 223 -7.22 -17.32 0.19
CA ARG A 223 -8.44 -17.83 -0.43
C ARG A 223 -9.63 -16.89 -0.20
N LEU A 224 -9.79 -16.37 1.02
CA LEU A 224 -10.82 -15.36 1.30
C LEU A 224 -10.58 -14.08 0.49
N PHE A 225 -9.33 -13.62 0.41
CA PHE A 225 -8.92 -12.48 -0.41
C PHE A 225 -9.33 -12.68 -1.87
N GLN A 226 -8.92 -13.79 -2.51
CA GLN A 226 -9.21 -14.06 -3.92
C GLN A 226 -10.72 -14.15 -4.18
N ARG A 227 -11.47 -14.87 -3.31
CA ARG A 227 -12.92 -15.01 -3.42
C ARG A 227 -13.67 -13.69 -3.36
N LEU A 228 -13.24 -12.76 -2.50
CA LEU A 228 -13.85 -11.44 -2.40
C LEU A 228 -13.37 -10.48 -3.49
N ALA A 229 -12.11 -10.62 -3.92
CA ALA A 229 -11.52 -9.77 -4.96
C ALA A 229 -12.19 -10.00 -6.32
N VAL A 230 -12.44 -11.26 -6.67
CA VAL A 230 -12.94 -11.68 -7.99
C VAL A 230 -14.22 -12.52 -7.81
N PRO A 231 -15.40 -11.90 -7.69
CA PRO A 231 -16.66 -12.62 -7.64
C PRO A 231 -16.90 -13.48 -8.90
N PRO A 232 -17.71 -14.55 -8.82
CA PRO A 232 -18.01 -15.41 -9.97
C PRO A 232 -18.48 -14.61 -11.20
N GLY A 233 -17.89 -14.90 -12.35
CA GLY A 233 -18.17 -14.20 -13.61
C GLY A 233 -17.31 -12.94 -13.85
N THR A 234 -16.46 -12.55 -12.89
CA THR A 234 -15.46 -11.49 -13.08
C THR A 234 -14.23 -12.06 -13.78
N ASP A 235 -13.68 -11.32 -14.76
CA ASP A 235 -12.39 -11.66 -15.35
C ASP A 235 -11.24 -11.35 -14.38
N ALA A 236 -10.70 -12.39 -13.75
CA ALA A 236 -9.57 -12.29 -12.83
C ALA A 236 -8.29 -11.75 -13.52
N GLY A 237 -8.12 -12.03 -14.81
CA GLY A 237 -6.95 -11.63 -15.58
C GLY A 237 -6.86 -10.11 -15.74
N ALA A 238 -8.01 -9.46 -15.99
CA ALA A 238 -8.12 -8.00 -16.07
C ALA A 238 -7.70 -7.27 -14.78
N PHE A 239 -7.77 -7.95 -13.62
CA PHE A 239 -7.37 -7.40 -12.33
C PHE A 239 -6.05 -7.98 -11.80
N SER A 240 -5.30 -8.72 -12.63
CA SER A 240 -3.99 -9.27 -12.31
C SER A 240 -2.91 -8.57 -13.14
N PRO A 241 -2.24 -7.53 -12.62
CA PRO A 241 -1.19 -6.80 -13.35
C PRO A 241 -0.12 -7.72 -13.95
N LEU A 242 0.14 -8.85 -13.31
CA LEU A 242 1.06 -9.87 -13.82
C LEU A 242 0.74 -10.29 -15.27
N TYR A 243 -0.55 -10.36 -15.62
CA TYR A 243 -1.06 -10.83 -16.90
C TYR A 243 -1.48 -9.71 -17.86
N ALA A 244 -1.22 -8.45 -17.53
CA ALA A 244 -1.54 -7.33 -18.43
C ALA A 244 -0.83 -7.48 -19.78
N ASP A 245 -1.54 -7.31 -20.90
CA ASP A 245 -0.98 -7.55 -22.24
C ASP A 245 0.28 -6.73 -22.53
N ASN A 246 0.32 -5.49 -22.02
CA ASN A 246 1.42 -4.57 -22.25
C ASN A 246 1.92 -3.93 -20.96
N LEU A 247 3.12 -4.31 -20.52
CA LEU A 247 3.80 -3.70 -19.38
C LEU A 247 4.92 -2.72 -19.78
N SER A 248 5.09 -2.40 -21.07
CA SER A 248 6.11 -1.47 -21.54
C SER A 248 5.71 -0.01 -21.29
N GLY A 249 6.70 0.87 -21.09
CA GLY A 249 6.45 2.30 -20.89
C GLY A 249 5.73 2.65 -19.58
N LEU A 250 5.56 1.70 -18.66
CA LEU A 250 5.13 1.99 -17.29
C LEU A 250 6.22 2.75 -16.53
N ALA A 251 5.81 3.46 -15.48
CA ALA A 251 6.72 4.17 -14.58
C ALA A 251 7.80 3.24 -14.00
N PRO A 252 9.03 3.75 -13.79
CA PRO A 252 10.10 3.00 -13.12
C PRO A 252 9.62 2.38 -11.81
N ALA A 253 9.90 1.09 -11.61
CA ALA A 253 9.35 0.33 -10.50
C ALA A 253 10.39 0.00 -9.43
N LEU A 254 9.99 0.12 -8.15
CA LEU A 254 10.59 -0.61 -7.04
C LEU A 254 9.67 -1.74 -6.64
N VAL A 255 10.16 -2.97 -6.72
CA VAL A 255 9.45 -4.11 -6.14
C VAL A 255 10.21 -4.55 -4.90
N VAL A 256 9.55 -4.47 -3.75
CA VAL A 256 10.11 -4.86 -2.44
C VAL A 256 9.49 -6.18 -2.02
N VAL A 257 10.32 -7.21 -1.78
CA VAL A 257 9.85 -8.57 -1.48
C VAL A 257 10.39 -9.04 -0.13
N PRO A 258 9.53 -9.21 0.89
CA PRO A 258 9.88 -10.01 2.06
C PRO A 258 10.03 -11.48 1.64
N THR A 259 11.05 -12.15 2.15
CA THR A 259 11.37 -13.53 1.71
C THR A 259 10.57 -14.60 2.44
N GLN A 260 10.03 -14.32 3.63
CA GLN A 260 9.14 -15.23 4.37
C GLN A 260 7.67 -14.84 4.18
N ASP A 261 7.22 -14.86 2.93
CA ASP A 261 5.91 -14.38 2.53
C ASP A 261 5.29 -15.27 1.44
N ALA A 262 4.01 -15.60 1.62
CA ALA A 262 3.24 -16.38 0.66
C ALA A 262 3.17 -15.70 -0.72
N VAL A 263 3.15 -14.37 -0.80
CA VAL A 263 3.12 -13.64 -2.09
C VAL A 263 4.52 -13.21 -2.58
N ALA A 264 5.60 -13.75 -2.01
CA ALA A 264 6.96 -13.39 -2.42
C ALA A 264 7.19 -13.63 -3.92
N ASP A 265 6.73 -14.78 -4.44
CA ASP A 265 6.88 -15.11 -5.85
C ASP A 265 6.07 -14.20 -6.77
N HIS A 266 4.94 -13.64 -6.33
CA HIS A 266 4.18 -12.66 -7.13
C HIS A 266 5.05 -11.44 -7.46
N GLY A 267 5.75 -10.88 -6.45
CA GLY A 267 6.66 -9.76 -6.65
C GLY A 267 7.84 -10.09 -7.56
N ARG A 268 8.42 -11.30 -7.40
CA ARG A 268 9.51 -11.78 -8.26
C ARG A 268 9.06 -11.90 -9.72
N ARG A 269 7.92 -12.56 -9.96
CA ARG A 269 7.35 -12.74 -11.31
C ARG A 269 6.95 -11.42 -11.96
N TYR A 270 6.36 -10.49 -11.21
CA TYR A 270 6.04 -9.18 -11.75
C TYR A 270 7.29 -8.41 -12.17
N THR A 271 8.36 -8.49 -11.37
CA THR A 271 9.65 -7.91 -11.71
C THR A 271 10.20 -8.49 -13.02
N GLU A 272 10.18 -9.81 -13.18
CA GLU A 272 10.61 -10.48 -14.41
C GLU A 272 9.84 -9.97 -15.63
N ARG A 273 8.51 -9.88 -15.50
CA ARG A 273 7.60 -9.38 -16.54
C ARG A 273 7.85 -7.91 -16.90
N LEU A 274 8.05 -7.04 -15.91
CA LEU A 274 8.41 -5.63 -16.14
C LEU A 274 9.74 -5.51 -16.89
N ARG A 275 10.77 -6.27 -16.49
CA ARG A 275 12.07 -6.30 -17.18
C ARG A 275 11.94 -6.77 -18.62
N ALA A 276 11.21 -7.86 -18.84
CA ALA A 276 10.99 -8.42 -20.17
C ALA A 276 10.25 -7.44 -21.10
N ALA A 277 9.35 -6.62 -20.56
CA ALA A 277 8.66 -5.57 -21.30
C ALA A 277 9.48 -4.27 -21.49
N GLY A 278 10.71 -4.21 -20.96
CA GLY A 278 11.58 -3.04 -21.06
C GLY A 278 11.28 -1.90 -20.08
N THR A 279 10.37 -2.10 -19.11
CA THR A 279 10.15 -1.11 -18.05
C THR A 279 11.27 -1.18 -17.01
N PRO A 280 11.90 -0.05 -16.65
CA PRO A 280 12.92 -0.01 -15.60
C PRO A 280 12.37 -0.54 -14.28
N VAL A 281 13.02 -1.54 -13.69
CA VAL A 281 12.59 -2.10 -12.41
C VAL A 281 13.77 -2.57 -11.57
N ARG A 282 13.72 -2.20 -10.29
CA ARG A 282 14.61 -2.69 -9.24
C ARG A 282 13.84 -3.63 -8.32
N LEU A 283 14.36 -4.83 -8.13
CA LEU A 283 13.90 -5.77 -7.12
C LEU A 283 14.76 -5.62 -5.86
N SER A 284 14.12 -5.59 -4.71
CA SER A 284 14.79 -5.52 -3.41
C SER A 284 14.20 -6.55 -2.46
N GLU A 285 14.97 -7.58 -2.15
CA GLU A 285 14.53 -8.65 -1.26
C GLU A 285 14.99 -8.42 0.18
N TYR A 286 14.14 -8.78 1.13
CA TYR A 286 14.36 -8.65 2.57
C TYR A 286 14.41 -10.04 3.21
N PRO A 287 15.62 -10.59 3.39
CA PRO A 287 15.82 -11.87 4.07
C PRO A 287 15.16 -11.90 5.46
N GLY A 288 14.39 -12.95 5.72
CA GLY A 288 13.71 -13.19 7.00
C GLY A 288 12.53 -12.25 7.32
N ALA A 289 12.23 -11.26 6.49
CA ALA A 289 11.07 -10.40 6.68
C ALA A 289 9.78 -11.13 6.30
N LYS A 290 8.69 -10.83 7.00
CA LYS A 290 7.34 -11.37 6.74
C LYS A 290 6.47 -10.38 5.96
N HIS A 291 5.26 -10.82 5.58
CA HIS A 291 4.36 -10.12 4.66
C HIS A 291 4.19 -8.62 4.95
N ALA A 292 3.68 -8.24 6.12
CA ALA A 292 3.35 -6.84 6.45
C ALA A 292 4.51 -6.09 7.13
N PHE A 293 5.77 -6.43 6.84
CA PHE A 293 6.90 -5.95 7.64
C PHE A 293 7.02 -4.43 7.69
N LEU A 294 6.78 -3.73 6.57
CA LEU A 294 6.96 -2.27 6.50
C LEU A 294 5.98 -1.52 7.41
N ALA A 295 4.75 -2.03 7.55
CA ALA A 295 3.71 -1.48 8.42
C ALA A 295 3.84 -1.93 9.89
N MET A 296 4.80 -2.79 10.22
CA MET A 296 4.99 -3.34 11.59
C MET A 296 6.43 -3.16 12.10
N PRO A 297 6.97 -1.94 12.14
CA PRO A 297 8.34 -1.67 12.58
C PRO A 297 8.60 -2.02 14.05
N GLY A 298 7.56 -2.21 14.88
CA GLY A 298 7.70 -2.71 16.25
C GLY A 298 8.04 -4.19 16.36
N VAL A 299 7.72 -4.97 15.31
CA VAL A 299 7.86 -6.44 15.30
C VAL A 299 8.91 -6.91 14.30
N GLU A 300 9.07 -6.16 13.20
CA GLU A 300 9.94 -6.53 12.07
C GLU A 300 11.09 -5.51 11.95
N PRO A 301 12.30 -5.81 12.47
CA PRO A 301 13.45 -4.91 12.46
C PRO A 301 13.84 -4.40 11.06
N GLN A 302 13.56 -5.19 10.02
CA GLN A 302 13.83 -4.88 8.62
C GLN A 302 13.13 -3.59 8.16
N ALA A 303 12.02 -3.20 8.79
CA ALA A 303 11.29 -1.98 8.45
C ALA A 303 12.05 -0.70 8.78
N ARG A 304 12.73 -0.65 9.95
CA ARG A 304 13.34 0.58 10.48
C ARG A 304 14.61 1.01 9.75
N GLY A 305 15.20 0.12 8.95
CA GLY A 305 16.52 0.30 8.36
C GLY A 305 17.64 0.31 9.41
N ARG A 306 18.84 -0.17 9.04
CA ARG A 306 20.06 0.15 9.79
C ARG A 306 20.58 1.52 9.33
N PRO A 307 21.25 2.30 10.19
CA PRO A 307 21.94 3.52 9.76
C PRO A 307 22.89 3.22 8.60
N CYS A 308 22.88 4.07 7.57
CA CYS A 308 23.81 3.98 6.45
C CYS A 308 25.24 4.13 6.98
N GLY A 309 26.09 3.08 6.85
CA GLY A 309 27.48 3.15 7.33
C GLY A 309 28.26 1.84 7.44
N GLY A 310 27.68 0.67 7.17
CA GLY A 310 28.41 -0.60 7.14
C GLY A 310 28.89 -0.98 5.73
N PRO A 311 30.09 -1.56 5.56
CA PRO A 311 30.57 -1.94 4.25
C PRO A 311 29.80 -3.16 3.71
N ARG A 312 29.35 -3.04 2.45
CA ARG A 312 28.88 -4.12 1.54
C ARG A 312 27.45 -4.71 1.69
N ILE A 313 26.43 -3.90 1.98
CA ILE A 313 25.02 -4.31 1.75
C ILE A 313 24.24 -3.10 1.17
N PRO A 314 23.43 -3.26 0.10
CA PRO A 314 22.69 -2.16 -0.53
C PRO A 314 21.71 -1.48 0.44
N PRO A 315 21.43 -0.16 0.28
CA PRO A 315 20.57 0.61 1.18
C PRO A 315 19.13 0.05 1.21
N HIS A 316 18.45 0.08 2.37
CA HIS A 316 17.22 -0.68 2.70
C HIS A 316 15.91 0.14 2.67
N GLY A 317 14.77 -0.50 2.94
CA GLY A 317 13.41 -0.24 2.43
C GLY A 317 13.00 1.22 2.38
N ALA A 318 12.89 1.89 3.53
CA ALA A 318 12.50 3.29 3.57
C ALA A 318 13.48 4.21 2.79
N CYS A 319 14.78 3.96 2.86
CA CYS A 319 15.78 4.69 2.05
C CYS A 319 15.65 4.41 0.55
N GLN A 320 15.24 3.20 0.15
CA GLN A 320 15.03 2.88 -1.26
C GLN A 320 13.78 3.52 -1.85
N VAL A 321 12.71 3.64 -1.04
CA VAL A 321 11.50 4.39 -1.41
C VAL A 321 11.85 5.87 -1.60
N THR A 322 12.60 6.47 -0.67
CA THR A 322 13.05 7.87 -0.80
C THR A 322 14.02 8.06 -1.98
N ALA A 323 14.88 7.08 -2.29
CA ALA A 323 15.87 7.19 -3.36
C ALA A 323 15.28 7.10 -4.79
N LEU A 324 14.04 6.64 -4.96
CA LEU A 324 13.37 6.56 -6.27
C LEU A 324 12.39 7.69 -6.53
N ALA A 325 11.99 8.40 -5.49
CA ALA A 325 11.09 9.54 -5.62
C ALA A 325 11.84 10.89 -5.69
N ARG A 326 13.18 10.86 -5.63
CA ARG A 326 14.08 11.97 -5.99
C ARG A 326 14.41 11.90 -7.47
#